data_AF-A0A6I2NNQ8-F1
#
_entry.id   AF-A0A6I2NNQ8-F1
#
_cell.length_a   1.000
_cell.length_b   1.000
_cell.length_c   1.000
_cell.angle_alpha   90.00
_cell.angle_beta   90.00
_cell.angle_gamma   90.00
#
_symmetry.space_group_name_H-M   'P 1'
#
loop_
_entity.id
_entity.type
_entity.pdbx_description
1 polymer ?
#
loop_
_entity_poly.entity_id
_entity_poly.type
_entity_poly.pdbx_seq_one_letter_code
_entity_poly.pdbx_strand_id
1 'polypeptide(L)'
;MKKLLLLFVLCLCFPVVDKACTSIIITGKATPDGRPLMWKHRDTGAPYNHIGYFDEGGYRFLGLVNSDDPEGAVWTGSNETGFSIMNTASYNLKDDDIKEMDQEGNLMRKALRVCKTVQDFEHFLDTLPRPMHVEANFGVIDAYGGAAYYETNNERYYKKDANDPNLAPEGYLIYTNFSFEGRTDEGKGYVRYENAKKIFKEMRDGGFTPQRIFQQASRSFYNSLLDIDLMDKGQSPNNRTGWFVEQDFIPRLESTASIVIQGVRSGMNPELTTMWTALGYPPTSVAIPLWVKMGKEQSALVTYDASYKTALLDWYSVQLQKNVYSIHRGNGQKYLHWQLLWNDDQSGYIQQLRAVENRIFDLFDAHKTEWEQNGLDTKEIQRLYKEVDKLVNKAFLGLQKS
;
A
#
# COMPACT_ATOMS: atom_id res chain seq x y z
N MET A 1 -8.58 60.40 4.76
CA MET A 1 -9.21 59.57 3.70
C MET A 1 -8.08 58.81 2.98
N LYS A 2 -7.49 57.78 3.57
CA LYS A 2 -7.72 56.33 3.31
C LYS A 2 -8.27 56.01 1.90
N LYS A 3 -7.41 55.40 1.07
CA LYS A 3 -7.65 54.39 0.01
C LYS A 3 -6.41 54.41 -0.92
N LEU A 4 -5.77 53.33 -1.33
CA LEU A 4 -5.92 51.91 -1.06
C LEU A 4 -4.61 51.28 -1.61
N LEU A 5 -3.78 50.69 -0.75
CA LEU A 5 -2.61 49.92 -1.15
C LEU A 5 -3.13 48.55 -1.61
N LEU A 6 -3.21 48.30 -2.92
CA LEU A 6 -3.53 46.96 -3.43
C LEU A 6 -2.27 46.09 -3.30
N LEU A 7 -2.13 45.42 -2.17
CA LEU A 7 -1.23 44.29 -2.01
C LEU A 7 -1.89 43.10 -2.69
N PHE A 8 -1.49 42.78 -3.92
CA PHE A 8 -1.86 41.53 -4.58
C PHE A 8 -1.10 40.40 -3.90
N VAL A 9 -1.67 39.84 -2.83
CA VAL A 9 -1.21 38.55 -2.28
C VAL A 9 -1.71 37.49 -3.25
N LEU A 10 -0.86 37.13 -4.21
CA LEU A 10 -1.06 35.95 -5.04
C LEU A 10 -0.88 34.74 -4.13
N CYS A 11 -1.95 34.27 -3.49
CA CYS A 11 -2.00 32.94 -2.88
C CYS A 11 -1.87 31.92 -4.02
N LEU A 12 -0.63 31.59 -4.37
CA LEU A 12 -0.31 30.34 -5.05
C LEU A 12 -0.68 29.21 -4.10
N CYS A 13 -1.94 28.79 -4.13
CA CYS A 13 -2.36 27.50 -3.61
C CYS A 13 -1.73 26.43 -4.50
N PHE A 14 -0.45 26.14 -4.28
CA PHE A 14 0.09 24.86 -4.71
C PHE A 14 -0.74 23.78 -4.01
N PRO A 15 -1.33 22.80 -4.72
CA PRO A 15 -1.90 21.65 -4.06
C PRO A 15 -0.77 20.97 -3.29
N VAL A 16 -0.80 21.06 -1.97
CA VAL A 16 0.03 20.22 -1.10
C VAL A 16 -0.41 18.80 -1.43
N VAL A 17 0.47 18.03 -2.05
CA VAL A 17 0.18 16.63 -2.35
C VAL A 17 0.18 15.88 -1.02
N ASP A 18 -1.01 15.64 -0.50
CA ASP A 18 -1.22 15.03 0.79
C ASP A 18 -0.88 13.54 0.73
N LYS A 19 0.07 13.10 1.56
CA LYS A 19 0.35 11.67 1.78
C LYS A 19 -0.86 11.09 2.49
N ALA A 20 -1.76 10.43 1.76
CA ALA A 20 -3.04 10.00 2.32
C ALA A 20 -3.23 8.46 2.29
N CYS A 21 -2.28 7.69 2.83
CA CYS A 21 -2.33 6.23 2.83
C CYS A 21 -3.53 5.63 3.60
N THR A 22 -3.92 4.41 3.23
CA THR A 22 -4.84 3.55 3.99
C THR A 22 -4.10 2.27 4.35
N SER A 23 -4.25 1.79 5.59
CA SER A 23 -3.59 0.56 6.02
C SER A 23 -4.42 -0.29 6.96
N ILE A 24 -4.11 -1.59 7.03
CA ILE A 24 -4.70 -2.54 7.98
C ILE A 24 -3.65 -3.56 8.42
N ILE A 25 -3.71 -3.97 9.68
CA ILE A 25 -3.08 -5.19 10.18
C ILE A 25 -4.19 -6.16 10.53
N ILE A 26 -4.14 -7.36 9.99
CA ILE A 26 -5.06 -8.46 10.25
C ILE A 26 -4.25 -9.58 10.89
N THR A 27 -4.60 -9.94 12.12
CA THR A 27 -3.92 -11.02 12.84
C THR A 27 -4.23 -12.38 12.23
N GLY A 28 -3.36 -13.36 12.47
CA GLY A 28 -3.58 -14.74 12.05
C GLY A 28 -4.89 -15.35 12.58
N LYS A 29 -5.46 -14.82 13.66
CA LYS A 29 -6.76 -15.28 14.20
C LYS A 29 -7.93 -15.03 13.24
N ALA A 30 -7.79 -14.06 12.34
CA ALA A 30 -8.84 -13.66 11.40
C ALA A 30 -8.56 -14.13 9.96
N THR A 31 -7.41 -14.74 9.67
CA THR A 31 -7.05 -15.21 8.33
C THR A 31 -7.26 -16.71 8.18
N PRO A 32 -7.69 -17.20 7.00
CA PRO A 32 -7.99 -18.63 6.80
C PRO A 32 -6.80 -19.56 7.01
N ASP A 33 -5.57 -19.10 6.76
CA ASP A 33 -4.34 -19.90 6.90
C ASP A 33 -3.56 -19.61 8.19
N GLY A 34 -4.11 -18.79 9.09
CA GLY A 34 -3.49 -18.44 10.35
C GLY A 34 -2.31 -17.45 10.23
N ARG A 35 -1.98 -16.98 9.03
CA ARG A 35 -0.85 -16.09 8.78
C ARG A 35 -1.30 -14.63 8.88
N PRO A 36 -0.59 -13.74 9.61
CA PRO A 36 -0.96 -12.34 9.70
C PRO A 36 -0.79 -11.64 8.34
N LEU A 37 -1.66 -10.66 8.07
CA LEU A 37 -1.60 -9.81 6.88
C LEU A 37 -1.38 -8.35 7.31
N MET A 38 -0.51 -7.67 6.58
CA MET A 38 -0.29 -6.24 6.68
C MET A 38 -0.52 -5.64 5.29
N TRP A 39 -1.49 -4.74 5.16
CA TRP A 39 -1.76 -4.07 3.89
C TRP A 39 -1.53 -2.57 3.98
N LYS A 40 -0.77 -2.05 3.02
CA LYS A 40 -0.57 -0.63 2.77
C LYS A 40 -1.06 -0.29 1.38
N HIS A 41 -2.04 0.61 1.31
CA HIS A 41 -2.41 1.34 0.10
C HIS A 41 -1.74 2.70 0.15
N ARG A 42 -0.78 2.92 -0.75
CA ARG A 42 0.11 4.07 -0.69
C ARG A 42 -0.37 5.17 -1.62
N ASP A 43 -0.60 6.34 -1.03
CA ASP A 43 -0.84 7.56 -1.77
C ASP A 43 0.27 8.58 -1.54
N THR A 44 0.78 9.16 -2.61
CA THR A 44 1.91 10.10 -2.57
C THR A 44 1.95 10.97 -3.83
N GLY A 45 2.78 12.02 -3.80
CA GLY A 45 3.16 12.78 -5.00
C GLY A 45 4.30 12.18 -5.82
N ALA A 46 5.00 11.16 -5.31
CA ALA A 46 6.05 10.50 -6.07
C ALA A 46 5.43 9.61 -7.17
N PRO A 47 5.63 9.92 -8.45
CA PRO A 47 4.84 9.33 -9.54
C PRO A 47 5.15 7.86 -9.82
N TYR A 48 6.30 7.37 -9.37
CA TYR A 48 6.85 6.08 -9.76
C TYR A 48 7.59 5.43 -8.59
N ASN A 49 7.42 4.12 -8.45
CA ASN A 49 8.02 3.30 -7.40
C ASN A 49 8.60 2.01 -7.97
N HIS A 50 9.48 1.39 -7.19
CA HIS A 50 9.96 0.05 -7.44
C HIS A 50 10.27 -0.66 -6.13
N ILE A 51 10.51 -1.97 -6.21
CA ILE A 51 11.00 -2.77 -5.10
C ILE A 51 12.52 -2.87 -5.17
N GLY A 52 13.18 -2.39 -4.13
CA GLY A 52 14.61 -2.55 -3.90
C GLY A 52 14.89 -3.77 -3.02
N TYR A 53 16.00 -4.45 -3.30
CA TYR A 53 16.62 -5.43 -2.39
C TYR A 53 17.87 -4.82 -1.78
N PHE A 54 17.96 -4.89 -0.46
CA PHE A 54 19.00 -4.23 0.32
C PHE A 54 19.80 -5.24 1.14
N ASP A 55 21.11 -5.12 1.06
CA ASP A 55 22.11 -5.91 1.79
C ASP A 55 23.22 -4.97 2.26
N GLU A 56 22.91 -4.20 3.32
CA GLU A 56 23.67 -3.02 3.76
C GLU A 56 24.29 -3.21 5.16
N GLY A 57 24.52 -4.46 5.56
CA GLY A 57 24.87 -4.85 6.92
C GLY A 57 23.64 -4.95 7.84
N GLY A 58 23.63 -5.89 8.78
CA GLY A 58 22.42 -6.24 9.53
C GLY A 58 21.56 -7.23 8.75
N TYR A 59 20.23 -7.15 8.87
CA TYR A 59 19.30 -8.01 8.13
C TYR A 59 19.10 -7.54 6.69
N ARG A 60 19.03 -8.49 5.77
CA ARG A 60 18.66 -8.29 4.36
C ARG A 60 17.16 -8.05 4.26
N PHE A 61 16.72 -7.17 3.35
CA PHE A 61 15.31 -6.84 3.23
C PHE A 61 14.88 -6.41 1.82
N LEU A 62 13.57 -6.50 1.59
CA LEU A 62 12.89 -5.87 0.47
C LEU A 62 12.18 -4.60 0.93
N GLY A 63 12.19 -3.57 0.09
CA GLY A 63 11.53 -2.30 0.39
C GLY A 63 10.92 -1.64 -0.84
N LEU A 64 9.73 -1.06 -0.67
CA LEU A 64 9.14 -0.13 -1.65
C LEU A 64 9.86 1.22 -1.56
N VAL A 65 10.45 1.67 -2.66
CA VAL A 65 11.19 2.94 -2.75
C VAL A 65 10.64 3.81 -3.87
N ASN A 66 10.86 5.12 -3.78
CA ASN A 66 10.57 6.00 -4.90
C ASN A 66 11.62 5.79 -6.01
N SER A 67 11.18 5.77 -7.27
CA SER A 67 12.10 5.52 -8.39
C SER A 67 13.02 6.71 -8.72
N ASP A 68 12.70 7.92 -8.25
CA ASP A 68 13.55 9.10 -8.36
C ASP A 68 14.60 9.21 -7.23
N ASP A 69 14.49 8.36 -6.20
CA ASP A 69 15.46 8.23 -5.11
C ASP A 69 15.68 6.74 -4.75
N PRO A 70 16.31 5.93 -5.63
CA PRO A 70 16.43 4.48 -5.43
C PRO A 70 17.23 4.08 -4.19
N GLU A 71 18.17 4.92 -3.77
CA GLU A 71 19.03 4.68 -2.61
C GLU A 71 18.46 5.27 -1.31
N GLY A 72 17.30 5.91 -1.36
CA GLY A 72 16.77 6.70 -0.26
C GLY A 72 15.77 5.98 0.65
N ALA A 73 14.68 6.67 0.96
CA ALA A 73 13.69 6.22 1.95
C ALA A 73 12.92 4.96 1.51
N VAL A 74 12.65 4.05 2.46
CA VAL A 74 11.79 2.88 2.24
C VAL A 74 10.40 3.14 2.81
N TRP A 75 9.35 2.93 2.03
CA TRP A 75 7.97 3.26 2.39
C TRP A 75 7.12 2.07 2.86
N THR A 76 7.64 0.84 2.78
CA THR A 76 7.15 -0.38 3.44
C THR A 76 8.10 -1.51 3.05
N GLY A 77 8.22 -2.56 3.86
CA GLY A 77 9.02 -3.71 3.49
C GLY A 77 8.96 -4.86 4.49
N SER A 78 9.73 -5.91 4.18
CA SER A 78 9.96 -7.05 5.05
C SER A 78 11.43 -7.46 4.99
N ASN A 79 11.99 -7.85 6.13
CA ASN A 79 13.33 -8.40 6.21
C ASN A 79 13.34 -9.94 6.25
N GLU A 80 14.53 -10.53 6.16
CA GLU A 80 14.74 -11.98 6.11
C GLU A 80 14.32 -12.72 7.38
N THR A 81 14.10 -12.00 8.49
CA THR A 81 13.64 -12.59 9.76
C THR A 81 12.12 -12.63 9.87
N GLY A 82 11.41 -12.12 8.85
CA GLY A 82 9.95 -12.00 8.84
C GLY A 82 9.40 -10.77 9.58
N PHE A 83 10.27 -9.85 10.02
CA PHE A 83 9.85 -8.54 10.51
C PHE A 83 9.44 -7.65 9.33
N SER A 84 8.23 -7.10 9.42
CA SER A 84 7.64 -6.27 8.37
C SER A 84 7.14 -4.96 8.95
N ILE A 85 7.32 -3.87 8.20
CA ILE A 85 6.93 -2.53 8.63
C ILE A 85 6.27 -1.75 7.48
N MET A 86 5.30 -0.94 7.86
CA MET A 86 4.65 0.06 7.02
C MET A 86 4.30 1.29 7.85
N ASN A 87 3.87 2.37 7.20
CA ASN A 87 3.31 3.53 7.90
C ASN A 87 2.13 4.18 7.16
N THR A 88 1.34 4.93 7.91
CA THR A 88 0.55 6.06 7.41
C THR A 88 1.08 7.35 8.05
N ALA A 89 0.99 8.48 7.34
CA ALA A 89 1.29 9.78 7.95
C ALA A 89 0.18 10.16 8.92
N SER A 90 0.50 10.71 10.08
CA SER A 90 -0.47 11.28 11.00
C SER A 90 -0.41 12.81 10.92
N TYR A 91 -1.55 13.49 11.03
CA TYR A 91 -1.63 14.95 10.96
C TYR A 91 -2.17 15.58 12.26
N ASN A 92 -2.41 14.77 13.30
CA ASN A 92 -3.04 15.20 14.53
C ASN A 92 -2.28 14.81 15.80
N LEU A 93 -1.06 14.30 15.72
CA LEU A 93 -0.32 13.78 16.87
C LEU A 93 0.83 14.69 17.33
N LYS A 94 1.37 15.53 16.44
CA LYS A 94 2.47 16.46 16.74
C LYS A 94 1.99 17.64 17.56
N ASP A 95 2.60 17.87 18.71
CA ASP A 95 2.25 18.88 19.72
C ASP A 95 3.39 19.91 19.94
N ASP A 96 4.36 19.94 19.02
CA ASP A 96 5.55 20.78 19.06
C ASP A 96 5.67 21.71 17.83
N ASP A 97 6.69 22.57 17.79
CA ASP A 97 7.01 23.50 16.69
C ASP A 97 8.19 23.05 15.80
N ILE A 98 8.61 21.78 15.87
CA ILE A 98 9.71 21.24 15.06
C ILE A 98 9.32 21.29 13.58
N LYS A 99 10.24 21.82 12.76
CA LYS A 99 10.00 22.06 11.32
C LYS A 99 10.60 20.99 10.41
N GLU A 100 11.75 20.45 10.80
CA GLU A 100 12.40 19.37 10.06
C GLU A 100 11.71 18.05 10.42
N MET A 101 11.00 17.46 9.46
CA MET A 101 10.18 16.27 9.62
C MET A 101 10.44 15.29 8.45
N ASP A 102 9.48 14.40 8.15
CA ASP A 102 9.50 13.49 6.99
C ASP A 102 10.58 12.38 7.04
N GLN A 103 11.02 11.99 8.25
CA GLN A 103 12.03 10.92 8.42
C GLN A 103 11.43 9.50 8.47
N GLU A 104 10.12 9.32 8.23
CA GLU A 104 9.44 8.03 8.41
C GLU A 104 10.07 6.92 7.57
N GLY A 105 10.43 7.22 6.32
CA GLY A 105 11.00 6.23 5.42
C GLY A 105 12.45 5.84 5.75
N ASN A 106 13.23 6.79 6.29
CA ASN A 106 14.57 6.51 6.80
C ASN A 106 14.51 5.68 8.09
N LEU A 107 13.55 6.00 8.97
CA LEU A 107 13.26 5.22 10.18
C LEU A 107 12.90 3.77 9.81
N MET A 108 11.98 3.57 8.86
CA MET A 108 11.59 2.23 8.41
C MET A 108 12.75 1.46 7.76
N ARG A 109 13.58 2.10 6.91
CA ARG A 109 14.77 1.46 6.33
C ARG A 109 15.73 0.98 7.43
N LYS A 110 15.97 1.81 8.45
CA LYS A 110 16.81 1.44 9.60
C LYS A 110 16.18 0.31 10.42
N ALA A 111 14.87 0.36 10.68
CA ALA A 111 14.15 -0.68 11.42
C ALA A 111 14.24 -2.03 10.70
N LEU A 112 14.00 -2.08 9.39
CA LEU A 112 14.12 -3.31 8.59
C LEU A 112 15.52 -3.94 8.68
N ARG A 113 16.55 -3.12 8.87
CA ARG A 113 17.94 -3.58 9.00
C ARG A 113 18.29 -4.15 10.38
N VAL A 114 17.59 -3.74 11.45
CA VAL A 114 18.00 -4.05 12.84
C VAL A 114 16.96 -4.77 13.68
N CYS A 115 15.67 -4.68 13.33
CA CYS A 115 14.58 -5.27 14.11
C CYS A 115 14.22 -6.66 13.61
N LYS A 116 13.97 -7.60 14.53
CA LYS A 116 13.48 -8.95 14.24
C LYS A 116 12.07 -9.18 14.80
N THR A 117 11.69 -8.43 15.83
CA THR A 117 10.41 -8.55 16.54
C THR A 117 9.78 -7.17 16.79
N VAL A 118 8.50 -7.18 17.14
CA VAL A 118 7.75 -6.02 17.68
C VAL A 118 8.50 -5.42 18.89
N GLN A 119 9.08 -6.24 19.77
CA GLN A 119 9.85 -5.76 20.92
C GLN A 119 11.17 -5.09 20.51
N ASP A 120 11.84 -5.60 19.47
CA ASP A 120 13.03 -4.92 18.93
C ASP A 120 12.67 -3.56 18.34
N PHE A 121 11.46 -3.42 17.77
CA PHE A 121 10.99 -2.13 17.26
C PHE A 121 10.64 -1.15 18.38
N GLU A 122 10.03 -1.61 19.48
CA GLU A 122 9.82 -0.81 20.69
C GLU A 122 11.17 -0.29 21.23
N HIS A 123 12.14 -1.20 21.41
CA HIS A 123 13.48 -0.84 21.84
C HIS A 123 14.17 0.13 20.86
N PHE A 124 13.98 -0.08 19.56
CA PHE A 124 14.50 0.82 18.54
C PHE A 124 13.92 2.23 18.69
N LEU A 125 12.59 2.38 18.83
CA LEU A 125 11.95 3.68 19.05
C LEU A 125 12.41 4.33 20.37
N ASP A 126 12.56 3.55 21.44
CA ASP A 126 13.01 4.03 22.76
C ASP A 126 14.45 4.58 22.73
N THR A 127 15.29 4.08 21.81
CA THR A 127 16.71 4.43 21.72
C THR A 127 17.04 5.48 20.67
N LEU A 128 16.07 5.91 19.85
CA LEU A 128 16.28 6.98 18.88
C LEU A 128 16.56 8.32 19.58
N PRO A 129 17.45 9.17 19.02
CA PRO A 129 17.57 10.54 19.50
C PRO A 129 16.24 11.27 19.37
N ARG A 130 15.99 12.21 20.28
CA ARG A 130 14.84 13.11 20.21
C ARG A 130 15.28 14.46 19.63
N PRO A 131 14.46 15.10 18.77
CA PRO A 131 13.20 14.56 18.24
C PRO A 131 13.41 13.45 17.20
N MET A 132 12.41 12.57 17.07
CA MET A 132 12.44 11.50 16.07
C MET A 132 12.23 11.99 14.63
N HIS A 133 11.77 13.24 14.45
CA HIS A 133 11.47 13.86 13.15
C HIS A 133 10.40 13.12 12.35
N VAL A 134 9.41 12.57 13.04
CA VAL A 134 8.30 11.80 12.45
C VAL A 134 6.96 12.17 13.07
N GLU A 135 5.90 12.05 12.29
CA GLU A 135 4.51 12.07 12.76
C GLU A 135 3.71 11.03 11.96
N ALA A 136 3.60 9.82 12.50
CA ALA A 136 3.11 8.68 11.74
C ALA A 136 2.55 7.56 12.60
N ASN A 137 1.70 6.73 12.00
CA ASN A 137 1.30 5.45 12.54
C ASN A 137 2.12 4.34 11.88
N PHE A 138 3.08 3.77 12.60
CA PHE A 138 3.87 2.63 12.10
C PHE A 138 3.15 1.32 12.39
N GLY A 139 2.83 0.54 11.36
CA GLY A 139 2.32 -0.81 11.51
C GLY A 139 3.45 -1.82 11.42
N VAL A 140 3.51 -2.77 12.36
CA VAL A 140 4.53 -3.82 12.43
C VAL A 140 3.88 -5.20 12.61
N ILE A 141 4.35 -6.20 11.85
CA ILE A 141 4.12 -7.62 12.12
C ILE A 141 5.47 -8.35 12.15
N ASP A 142 5.56 -9.45 12.88
CA ASP A 142 6.74 -10.31 12.91
C ASP A 142 6.40 -11.81 12.83
N ALA A 143 7.42 -12.63 12.58
CA ALA A 143 7.29 -14.09 12.49
C ALA A 143 7.01 -14.80 13.83
N TYR A 144 7.02 -14.07 14.94
CA TYR A 144 6.86 -14.60 16.30
C TYR A 144 5.45 -14.34 16.87
N GLY A 145 4.58 -13.69 16.09
CA GLY A 145 3.19 -13.41 16.45
C GLY A 145 2.93 -11.97 16.90
N GLY A 146 3.95 -11.11 16.88
CA GLY A 146 3.78 -9.68 17.10
C GLY A 146 2.99 -9.04 15.95
N ALA A 147 2.02 -8.20 16.32
CA ALA A 147 1.20 -7.43 15.38
C ALA A 147 0.70 -6.16 16.09
N ALA A 148 1.20 -4.98 15.74
CA ALA A 148 0.83 -3.74 16.42
C ALA A 148 0.97 -2.51 15.51
N TYR A 149 0.20 -1.47 15.84
CA TYR A 149 0.45 -0.11 15.40
C TYR A 149 1.13 0.71 16.50
N TYR A 150 1.94 1.67 16.08
CA TYR A 150 2.61 2.65 16.92
C TYR A 150 2.29 4.04 16.41
N GLU A 151 1.45 4.77 17.14
CA GLU A 151 1.16 6.17 16.87
C GLU A 151 2.30 7.01 17.42
N THR A 152 3.20 7.48 16.56
CA THR A 152 4.50 8.04 16.93
C THR A 152 4.61 9.51 16.53
N ASN A 153 5.00 10.36 17.48
CA ASN A 153 5.39 11.75 17.23
C ASN A 153 6.88 11.96 17.50
N ASN A 154 7.33 13.21 17.64
CA ASN A 154 8.75 13.50 17.84
C ASN A 154 9.33 13.00 19.16
N GLU A 155 8.53 12.78 20.19
CA GLU A 155 9.01 12.50 21.56
C GLU A 155 8.68 11.09 22.04
N ARG A 156 7.52 10.57 21.65
CA ARG A 156 6.91 9.36 22.20
C ARG A 156 6.13 8.59 21.15
N TYR A 157 5.66 7.41 21.54
CA TYR A 157 4.69 6.63 20.77
C TYR A 157 3.61 6.04 21.66
N TYR A 158 2.48 5.69 21.06
CA TYR A 158 1.40 4.93 21.68
C TYR A 158 1.21 3.61 20.95
N LYS A 159 1.40 2.50 21.65
CA LYS A 159 1.21 1.16 21.10
C LYS A 159 -0.26 0.77 21.07
N LYS A 160 -0.68 0.18 19.94
CA LYS A 160 -2.00 -0.40 19.72
C LYS A 160 -1.82 -1.84 19.24
N ASP A 161 -1.88 -2.79 20.17
CA ASP A 161 -1.66 -4.20 19.89
C ASP A 161 -2.87 -4.79 19.15
N ALA A 162 -2.65 -5.28 17.93
CA ALA A 162 -3.71 -5.88 17.12
C ALA A 162 -4.15 -7.25 17.65
N ASN A 163 -3.39 -7.85 18.58
CA ASN A 163 -3.78 -9.09 19.24
C ASN A 163 -4.70 -8.88 20.46
N ASP A 164 -4.82 -7.65 20.97
CA ASP A 164 -5.71 -7.32 22.09
C ASP A 164 -7.17 -7.36 21.63
N PRO A 165 -8.01 -8.27 22.16
CA PRO A 165 -9.41 -8.38 21.75
C PRO A 165 -10.27 -7.17 22.11
N ASN A 166 -9.84 -6.31 23.06
CA ASN A 166 -10.55 -5.07 23.38
C ASN A 166 -10.32 -3.99 22.31
N LEU A 167 -9.14 -3.98 21.68
CA LEU A 167 -8.79 -3.04 20.62
C LEU A 167 -9.19 -3.57 19.25
N ALA A 168 -8.99 -4.86 19.01
CA ALA A 168 -9.20 -5.54 17.73
C ALA A 168 -10.13 -6.75 17.89
N PRO A 169 -11.42 -6.55 18.24
CA PRO A 169 -12.35 -7.66 18.48
C PRO A 169 -12.58 -8.53 17.24
N GLU A 170 -12.48 -7.94 16.05
CA GLU A 170 -12.58 -8.65 14.77
C GLU A 170 -11.22 -9.19 14.27
N GLY A 171 -10.17 -9.07 15.10
CA GLY A 171 -8.82 -9.55 14.80
C GLY A 171 -8.02 -8.66 13.84
N TYR A 172 -8.43 -7.40 13.63
CA TYR A 172 -7.70 -6.44 12.81
C TYR A 172 -7.80 -4.99 13.32
N LEU A 173 -6.85 -4.15 12.91
CA LEU A 173 -6.82 -2.70 13.15
C LEU A 173 -6.60 -1.95 11.83
N ILE A 174 -7.39 -0.90 11.59
CA ILE A 174 -7.32 -0.04 10.39
C ILE A 174 -6.75 1.30 10.79
N TYR A 175 -5.87 1.86 9.96
CA TYR A 175 -5.36 3.22 10.08
C TYR A 175 -5.43 3.95 8.74
N THR A 176 -5.79 5.23 8.80
CA THR A 176 -5.55 6.17 7.71
C THR A 176 -4.64 7.28 8.22
N ASN A 177 -4.94 8.55 7.98
CA ASN A 177 -4.00 9.64 8.22
C ASN A 177 -4.28 10.44 9.48
N PHE A 178 -4.62 9.71 10.54
CA PHE A 178 -4.80 10.25 11.87
C PHE A 178 -4.41 9.18 12.88
N SER A 179 -4.11 9.63 14.08
CA SER A 179 -3.83 8.83 15.27
C SER A 179 -5.01 8.95 16.22
N PHE A 180 -5.40 7.86 16.90
CA PHE A 180 -6.49 7.86 17.87
C PHE A 180 -6.12 8.57 19.18
N GLU A 181 -4.83 8.61 19.52
CA GLU A 181 -4.27 9.39 20.64
C GLU A 181 -3.95 10.84 20.25
N GLY A 182 -4.19 11.20 18.99
CA GLY A 182 -4.02 12.57 18.49
C GLY A 182 -5.20 13.47 18.83
N ARG A 183 -5.06 14.75 18.49
CA ARG A 183 -6.11 15.77 18.60
C ARG A 183 -7.34 15.37 17.77
N THR A 184 -8.51 15.52 18.37
CA THR A 184 -9.79 15.19 17.74
C THR A 184 -10.01 16.07 16.50
N ASP A 185 -10.48 15.46 15.41
CA ASP A 185 -10.86 16.12 14.14
C ASP A 185 -9.78 16.93 13.40
N GLU A 186 -8.51 16.84 13.84
CA GLU A 186 -7.37 17.52 13.17
C GLU A 186 -6.59 16.59 12.22
N GLY A 187 -7.02 15.34 12.10
CA GLY A 187 -6.42 14.35 11.21
C GLY A 187 -6.95 14.42 9.78
N LYS A 188 -6.56 13.46 8.95
CA LYS A 188 -7.05 13.34 7.58
C LYS A 188 -7.48 11.91 7.24
N GLY A 189 -8.25 11.76 6.16
CA GLY A 189 -8.64 10.43 5.65
C GLY A 189 -9.75 9.74 6.47
N TYR A 190 -10.59 10.49 7.17
CA TYR A 190 -11.72 9.97 7.94
C TYR A 190 -12.73 9.19 7.08
N VAL A 191 -13.09 9.72 5.90
CA VAL A 191 -14.00 9.04 4.96
C VAL A 191 -13.38 7.72 4.48
N ARG A 192 -12.10 7.71 4.14
CA ARG A 192 -11.38 6.48 3.75
C ARG A 192 -11.29 5.44 4.87
N TYR A 193 -11.18 5.89 6.12
CA TYR A 193 -11.22 5.01 7.28
C TYR A 193 -12.58 4.32 7.41
N GLU A 194 -13.67 5.07 7.24
CA GLU A 194 -15.03 4.50 7.25
C GLU A 194 -15.30 3.62 6.01
N ASN A 195 -14.76 3.96 4.84
CA ASN A 195 -14.81 3.09 3.66
C ASN A 195 -14.13 1.74 3.97
N ALA A 196 -12.90 1.78 4.49
CA ALA A 196 -12.15 0.58 4.83
C ALA A 196 -12.89 -0.26 5.88
N LYS A 197 -13.45 0.36 6.93
CA LYS A 197 -14.26 -0.36 7.94
C LYS A 197 -15.42 -1.13 7.32
N LYS A 198 -16.20 -0.51 6.42
CA LYS A 198 -17.31 -1.19 5.75
C LYS A 198 -16.80 -2.35 4.88
N ILE A 199 -15.79 -2.08 4.04
CA ILE A 199 -15.21 -3.07 3.13
C ILE A 199 -14.70 -4.29 3.89
N PHE A 200 -13.87 -4.09 4.93
CA PHE A 200 -13.32 -5.21 5.70
C PHE A 200 -14.38 -5.95 6.53
N LYS A 201 -15.41 -5.25 7.00
CA LYS A 201 -16.56 -5.90 7.64
C LYS A 201 -17.30 -6.82 6.67
N GLU A 202 -17.53 -6.39 5.43
CA GLU A 202 -18.20 -7.18 4.39
C GLU A 202 -17.31 -8.31 3.85
N MET A 203 -15.99 -8.11 3.85
CA MET A 203 -15.03 -9.14 3.45
C MET A 203 -14.98 -10.32 4.42
N ARG A 204 -15.28 -10.09 5.71
CA ARG A 204 -15.01 -11.02 6.83
C ARG A 204 -15.46 -12.46 6.56
N ASP A 205 -16.70 -12.65 6.11
CA ASP A 205 -17.31 -13.98 6.04
C ASP A 205 -16.67 -14.89 4.98
N GLY A 206 -16.01 -14.31 3.96
CA GLY A 206 -15.21 -15.09 3.00
C GLY A 206 -13.73 -15.24 3.36
N GLY A 207 -13.30 -14.70 4.51
CA GLY A 207 -11.91 -14.71 4.99
C GLY A 207 -10.97 -13.69 4.33
N PHE A 208 -9.99 -13.22 5.07
CA PHE A 208 -8.99 -12.26 4.57
C PHE A 208 -7.82 -12.98 3.89
N THR A 209 -7.60 -12.69 2.60
CA THR A 209 -6.45 -13.18 1.82
C THR A 209 -5.83 -12.03 1.03
N PRO A 210 -4.53 -12.12 0.64
CA PRO A 210 -3.91 -11.09 -0.20
C PRO A 210 -4.72 -10.80 -1.47
N GLN A 211 -5.14 -11.84 -2.20
CA GLN A 211 -5.95 -11.71 -3.41
C GLN A 211 -7.24 -10.91 -3.18
N ARG A 212 -7.99 -11.23 -2.11
CA ARG A 212 -9.23 -10.52 -1.81
C ARG A 212 -8.99 -9.07 -1.39
N ILE A 213 -7.91 -8.77 -0.65
CA ILE A 213 -7.55 -7.39 -0.30
C ILE A 213 -7.31 -6.57 -1.57
N PHE A 214 -6.52 -7.07 -2.52
CA PHE A 214 -6.30 -6.37 -3.78
C PHE A 214 -7.59 -6.18 -4.59
N GLN A 215 -8.46 -7.19 -4.63
CA GLN A 215 -9.64 -7.17 -5.50
C GLN A 215 -10.84 -6.42 -4.90
N GLN A 216 -10.96 -6.38 -3.57
CA GLN A 216 -12.12 -5.84 -2.86
C GLN A 216 -11.81 -4.56 -2.08
N ALA A 217 -10.57 -4.34 -1.62
CA ALA A 217 -10.19 -3.13 -0.87
C ALA A 217 -9.37 -2.15 -1.73
N SER A 218 -8.22 -2.58 -2.28
CA SER A 218 -7.35 -1.69 -3.09
C SER A 218 -7.99 -1.17 -4.37
N ARG A 219 -9.09 -1.81 -4.81
CA ARG A 219 -9.84 -1.46 -6.01
C ARG A 219 -11.31 -1.16 -5.69
N SER A 220 -11.63 -0.80 -4.45
CA SER A 220 -12.99 -0.40 -4.05
C SER A 220 -13.25 1.06 -4.41
N PHE A 221 -14.34 1.32 -5.12
CA PHE A 221 -14.83 2.67 -5.37
C PHE A 221 -16.11 2.93 -4.56
N TYR A 222 -16.11 2.50 -3.30
CA TYR A 222 -17.12 2.86 -2.31
C TYR A 222 -16.72 4.13 -1.56
N ASN A 223 -17.69 5.03 -1.35
CA ASN A 223 -17.55 6.22 -0.51
C ASN A 223 -18.67 6.24 0.55
N SER A 224 -18.26 6.21 1.82
CA SER A 224 -19.12 6.12 3.00
C SER A 224 -19.89 7.39 3.32
N LEU A 225 -19.36 8.55 2.95
CA LEU A 225 -20.03 9.83 3.19
C LEU A 225 -21.18 10.03 2.20
N LEU A 226 -20.98 9.61 0.96
CA LEU A 226 -21.98 9.70 -0.11
C LEU A 226 -22.89 8.45 -0.19
N ASP A 227 -22.52 7.39 0.52
CA ASP A 227 -23.10 6.05 0.44
C ASP A 227 -23.28 5.56 -1.01
N ILE A 228 -22.19 5.66 -1.79
CA ILE A 228 -22.14 5.29 -3.20
C ILE A 228 -21.03 4.26 -3.44
N ASP A 229 -21.33 3.23 -4.22
CA ASP A 229 -20.38 2.29 -4.82
C ASP A 229 -20.45 2.39 -6.35
N LEU A 230 -19.36 2.82 -6.99
CA LEU A 230 -19.34 2.96 -8.45
C LEU A 230 -19.45 1.61 -9.18
N MET A 231 -19.14 0.49 -8.52
CA MET A 231 -19.31 -0.86 -9.08
C MET A 231 -20.76 -1.35 -9.02
N ASP A 232 -21.61 -0.74 -8.18
CA ASP A 232 -23.05 -1.03 -8.18
C ASP A 232 -23.69 -0.54 -9.48
N LYS A 233 -24.47 -1.40 -10.14
CA LYS A 233 -25.06 -1.09 -11.44
C LYS A 233 -26.06 0.06 -11.37
N GLY A 234 -26.78 0.25 -10.27
CA GLY A 234 -27.73 1.35 -10.11
C GLY A 234 -27.04 2.69 -9.88
N GLN A 235 -25.86 2.67 -9.26
CA GLN A 235 -25.09 3.85 -8.88
C GLN A 235 -23.95 4.19 -9.84
N SER A 236 -23.64 3.29 -10.78
CA SER A 236 -22.52 3.43 -11.71
C SER A 236 -22.60 4.69 -12.59
N PRO A 237 -21.49 5.44 -12.73
CA PRO A 237 -21.34 6.53 -13.69
C PRO A 237 -21.65 6.16 -15.15
N ASN A 238 -21.59 4.86 -15.49
CA ASN A 238 -21.89 4.35 -16.84
C ASN A 238 -23.36 4.57 -17.23
N ASN A 239 -24.26 4.78 -16.26
CA ASN A 239 -25.66 5.14 -16.53
C ASN A 239 -25.81 6.61 -17.01
N ARG A 240 -24.71 7.36 -17.09
CA ARG A 240 -24.66 8.77 -17.49
C ARG A 240 -23.58 8.97 -18.55
N THR A 241 -22.53 9.72 -18.24
CA THR A 241 -21.43 10.04 -19.17
C THR A 241 -20.23 9.12 -19.02
N GLY A 242 -20.21 8.22 -18.02
CA GLY A 242 -19.03 7.44 -17.67
C GLY A 242 -17.97 8.21 -16.88
N TRP A 243 -18.18 9.49 -16.58
CA TRP A 243 -17.27 10.32 -15.78
C TRP A 243 -17.77 10.50 -14.35
N PHE A 244 -16.86 10.54 -13.38
CA PHE A 244 -17.18 10.76 -11.97
C PHE A 244 -16.18 11.73 -11.31
N VAL A 245 -16.64 12.52 -10.34
CA VAL A 245 -15.75 13.37 -9.53
C VAL A 245 -15.14 12.53 -8.42
N GLU A 246 -13.85 12.24 -8.55
CA GLU A 246 -13.07 11.46 -7.59
C GLU A 246 -12.81 12.27 -6.32
N GLN A 247 -13.23 11.73 -5.18
CA GLN A 247 -12.95 12.28 -3.86
C GLN A 247 -13.10 11.18 -2.80
N ASP A 248 -12.04 11.00 -1.99
CA ASP A 248 -12.02 10.13 -0.80
C ASP A 248 -12.38 8.65 -1.04
N PHE A 249 -12.15 8.12 -2.23
CA PHE A 249 -12.08 6.68 -2.45
C PHE A 249 -10.74 6.13 -1.91
N ILE A 250 -10.64 4.81 -1.72
CA ILE A 250 -9.36 4.18 -1.38
C ILE A 250 -8.37 4.32 -2.56
N PRO A 251 -8.68 3.82 -3.78
CA PRO A 251 -7.92 4.15 -4.98
C PRO A 251 -8.28 5.55 -5.47
N ARG A 252 -7.26 6.36 -5.71
CA ARG A 252 -7.40 7.73 -6.24
C ARG A 252 -6.23 8.11 -7.14
N LEU A 253 -6.25 9.32 -7.71
CA LEU A 253 -5.20 9.79 -8.61
C LEU A 253 -3.80 9.65 -7.99
N GLU A 254 -3.67 9.91 -6.70
CA GLU A 254 -2.39 9.85 -5.98
C GLU A 254 -2.00 8.44 -5.52
N SER A 255 -2.81 7.40 -5.78
CA SER A 255 -2.45 6.02 -5.42
C SER A 255 -1.36 5.48 -6.32
N THR A 256 -0.22 5.08 -5.74
CA THR A 256 0.98 4.69 -6.49
C THR A 256 1.50 3.29 -6.20
N ALA A 257 0.95 2.62 -5.18
CA ALA A 257 1.19 1.21 -4.92
C ALA A 257 0.15 0.64 -3.95
N SER A 258 -0.05 -0.66 -4.01
CA SER A 258 -0.71 -1.44 -2.96
C SER A 258 0.16 -2.63 -2.63
N ILE A 259 0.52 -2.79 -1.35
CA ILE A 259 1.40 -3.86 -0.86
C ILE A 259 0.64 -4.65 0.20
N VAL A 260 0.60 -5.97 0.06
CA VAL A 260 0.13 -6.89 1.11
C VAL A 260 1.30 -7.78 1.53
N ILE A 261 1.78 -7.61 2.74
CA ILE A 261 2.76 -8.52 3.35
C ILE A 261 2.00 -9.60 4.10
N GLN A 262 2.19 -10.85 3.69
CA GLN A 262 1.69 -12.03 4.38
C GLN A 262 2.83 -12.62 5.22
N GLY A 263 2.79 -12.37 6.52
CA GLY A 263 3.72 -12.92 7.49
C GLY A 263 3.58 -14.43 7.62
N VAL A 264 4.17 -15.01 8.67
CA VAL A 264 4.12 -16.46 8.93
C VAL A 264 3.50 -16.73 10.29
N ARG A 265 3.03 -17.97 10.52
CA ARG A 265 2.63 -18.40 11.86
C ARG A 265 3.86 -18.56 12.74
N SER A 266 3.72 -18.33 14.04
CA SER A 266 4.80 -18.62 15.00
C SER A 266 5.25 -20.08 14.85
N GLY A 267 6.56 -20.29 14.69
CA GLY A 267 7.17 -21.59 14.44
C GLY A 267 7.32 -22.00 12.97
N MET A 268 6.76 -21.26 12.01
CA MET A 268 7.05 -21.44 10.59
C MET A 268 8.37 -20.76 10.19
N ASN A 269 8.98 -21.23 9.09
CA ASN A 269 10.17 -20.59 8.52
C ASN A 269 9.86 -19.12 8.11
N PRO A 270 10.53 -18.11 8.70
CA PRO A 270 10.28 -16.70 8.37
C PRO A 270 10.57 -16.32 6.92
N GLU A 271 11.42 -17.09 6.21
CA GLU A 271 11.68 -16.90 4.79
C GLU A 271 10.41 -17.02 3.92
N LEU A 272 9.37 -17.68 4.43
CA LEU A 272 8.08 -17.82 3.75
C LEU A 272 7.23 -16.55 3.79
N THR A 273 7.69 -15.48 4.46
CA THR A 273 7.04 -14.16 4.44
C THR A 273 6.98 -13.66 3.00
N THR A 274 5.75 -13.46 2.51
CA THR A 274 5.50 -13.08 1.11
C THR A 274 5.08 -11.62 1.04
N MET A 275 5.76 -10.81 0.23
CA MET A 275 5.37 -9.44 -0.06
C MET A 275 4.69 -9.37 -1.42
N TRP A 276 3.36 -9.37 -1.43
CA TRP A 276 2.57 -9.18 -2.65
C TRP A 276 2.55 -7.70 -3.03
N THR A 277 2.92 -7.41 -4.28
CA THR A 277 3.23 -6.06 -4.73
C THR A 277 2.46 -5.71 -6.00
N ALA A 278 1.60 -4.68 -5.93
CA ALA A 278 1.03 -4.02 -7.09
C ALA A 278 1.59 -2.58 -7.17
N LEU A 279 2.36 -2.28 -8.20
CA LEU A 279 2.98 -0.96 -8.42
C LEU A 279 2.17 -0.09 -9.38
N GLY A 280 2.28 1.22 -9.24
CA GLY A 280 1.47 2.21 -9.96
C GLY A 280 0.07 2.35 -9.37
N TYR A 281 -0.89 2.79 -10.19
CA TYR A 281 -2.29 2.92 -9.82
C TYR A 281 -2.95 1.54 -9.66
N PRO A 282 -3.33 1.11 -8.44
CA PRO A 282 -3.76 -0.27 -8.18
C PRO A 282 -4.92 -0.79 -9.05
N PRO A 283 -5.92 0.03 -9.45
CA PRO A 283 -6.95 -0.37 -10.42
C PRO A 283 -6.43 -0.78 -11.81
N THR A 284 -5.23 -0.37 -12.18
CA THR A 284 -4.58 -0.68 -13.47
C THR A 284 -3.29 -1.50 -13.31
N SER A 285 -3.15 -2.22 -12.20
CA SER A 285 -1.97 -3.02 -11.86
C SER A 285 -2.36 -4.44 -11.43
N VAL A 286 -1.38 -5.33 -11.28
CA VAL A 286 -1.54 -6.71 -10.79
C VAL A 286 -0.55 -6.99 -9.65
N ALA A 287 -0.91 -7.86 -8.72
CA ALA A 287 -0.05 -8.24 -7.61
C ALA A 287 0.97 -9.33 -7.99
N ILE A 288 2.27 -9.08 -7.73
CA ILE A 288 3.37 -10.04 -7.88
C ILE A 288 3.91 -10.43 -6.50
N PRO A 289 4.05 -11.72 -6.15
CA PRO A 289 4.59 -12.15 -4.86
C PRO A 289 6.13 -12.12 -4.86
N LEU A 290 6.71 -11.59 -3.79
CA LEU A 290 8.15 -11.42 -3.62
C LEU A 290 8.64 -12.00 -2.30
N TRP A 291 9.89 -12.49 -2.28
CA TRP A 291 10.54 -13.04 -1.10
C TRP A 291 11.95 -12.50 -0.96
N VAL A 292 12.34 -12.14 0.27
CA VAL A 292 13.69 -11.65 0.58
C VAL A 292 14.76 -12.67 0.15
N LYS A 293 14.45 -13.97 0.27
CA LYS A 293 15.33 -15.08 -0.13
C LYS A 293 15.75 -15.04 -1.61
N MET A 294 14.95 -14.43 -2.48
CA MET A 294 15.29 -14.28 -3.90
C MET A 294 16.43 -13.27 -4.11
N GLY A 295 16.78 -12.45 -3.12
CA GLY A 295 17.88 -11.51 -3.23
C GLY A 295 17.67 -10.53 -4.38
N LYS A 296 18.67 -10.44 -5.26
CA LYS A 296 18.61 -9.63 -6.49
C LYS A 296 17.78 -10.28 -7.61
N GLU A 297 17.41 -11.55 -7.49
CA GLU A 297 16.66 -12.33 -8.49
C GLU A 297 15.13 -12.16 -8.36
N GLN A 298 14.69 -10.95 -8.01
CA GLN A 298 13.26 -10.60 -7.99
C GLN A 298 12.71 -10.51 -9.42
N SER A 299 11.38 -10.53 -9.57
CA SER A 299 10.75 -10.31 -10.89
C SER A 299 11.17 -8.96 -11.48
N ALA A 300 11.55 -8.96 -12.76
CA ALA A 300 11.92 -7.76 -13.50
C ALA A 300 10.75 -6.77 -13.65
N LEU A 301 9.51 -7.22 -13.44
CA LEU A 301 8.32 -6.35 -13.45
C LEU A 301 8.33 -5.33 -12.33
N VAL A 302 8.94 -5.64 -11.18
CA VAL A 302 8.85 -4.82 -9.96
C VAL A 302 10.16 -4.14 -9.56
N THR A 303 11.28 -4.55 -10.14
CA THR A 303 12.59 -3.94 -9.91
C THR A 303 12.83 -2.77 -10.85
N TYR A 304 13.74 -1.87 -10.49
CA TYR A 304 14.03 -0.68 -11.29
C TYR A 304 14.59 -1.04 -12.68
N ASP A 305 13.99 -0.47 -13.72
CA ASP A 305 14.50 -0.52 -15.10
C ASP A 305 14.89 0.89 -15.55
N ALA A 306 16.17 1.07 -15.88
CA ALA A 306 16.73 2.35 -16.31
C ALA A 306 16.08 2.91 -17.59
N SER A 307 15.53 2.04 -18.45
CA SER A 307 14.87 2.42 -19.70
C SER A 307 13.56 3.17 -19.43
N TYR A 308 12.86 2.78 -18.35
CA TYR A 308 11.59 3.39 -17.94
C TYR A 308 11.77 4.40 -16.79
N LYS A 309 12.96 4.43 -16.16
CA LYS A 309 13.27 5.17 -14.93
C LYS A 309 12.35 4.80 -13.77
N THR A 310 11.88 3.55 -13.76
CA THR A 310 11.00 2.95 -12.75
C THR A 310 10.87 1.44 -13.03
N ALA A 311 10.10 0.71 -12.23
CA ALA A 311 9.72 -0.66 -12.54
C ALA A 311 8.74 -0.74 -13.72
N LEU A 312 8.90 -1.78 -14.57
CA LEU A 312 8.08 -1.93 -15.77
C LEU A 312 6.57 -1.99 -15.47
N LEU A 313 6.19 -2.69 -14.40
CA LEU A 313 4.78 -2.77 -13.96
C LEU A 313 4.22 -1.40 -13.54
N ASP A 314 5.02 -0.61 -12.82
CA ASP A 314 4.62 0.74 -12.41
C ASP A 314 4.41 1.63 -13.65
N TRP A 315 5.36 1.61 -14.58
CA TRP A 315 5.25 2.34 -15.84
C TRP A 315 4.00 1.98 -16.63
N TYR A 316 3.71 0.67 -16.76
CA TYR A 316 2.50 0.17 -17.42
C TYR A 316 1.22 0.68 -16.77
N SER A 317 1.13 0.52 -15.45
CA SER A 317 -0.04 0.94 -14.67
C SER A 317 -0.29 2.45 -14.79
N VAL A 318 0.76 3.27 -14.71
CA VAL A 318 0.68 4.74 -14.85
C VAL A 318 0.27 5.17 -16.26
N GLN A 319 0.65 4.45 -17.32
CA GLN A 319 0.15 4.78 -18.67
C GLN A 319 -1.37 4.59 -18.77
N LEU A 320 -1.91 3.52 -18.20
CA LEU A 320 -3.36 3.31 -18.15
C LEU A 320 -4.06 4.33 -17.24
N GLN A 321 -3.44 4.72 -16.12
CA GLN A 321 -3.95 5.76 -15.23
C GLN A 321 -4.11 7.10 -15.94
N LYS A 322 -3.16 7.49 -16.81
CA LYS A 322 -3.26 8.74 -17.60
C LYS A 322 -4.49 8.77 -18.51
N ASN A 323 -4.95 7.63 -19.00
CA ASN A 323 -6.18 7.54 -19.79
C ASN A 323 -7.42 7.78 -18.91
N VAL A 324 -7.41 7.20 -17.70
CA VAL A 324 -8.48 7.36 -16.70
C VAL A 324 -8.59 8.83 -16.25
N TYR A 325 -7.47 9.51 -16.04
CA TYR A 325 -7.39 10.92 -15.62
C TYR A 325 -6.87 11.81 -16.76
N SER A 326 -7.57 11.80 -17.90
CA SER A 326 -7.12 12.43 -19.14
C SER A 326 -7.44 13.93 -19.27
N ILE A 327 -8.16 14.52 -18.31
CA ILE A 327 -8.50 15.95 -18.34
C ILE A 327 -7.50 16.72 -17.48
N HIS A 328 -6.55 17.42 -18.11
CA HIS A 328 -5.51 18.17 -17.38
C HIS A 328 -5.81 19.66 -17.20
N ARG A 329 -6.86 20.18 -17.83
CA ARG A 329 -7.22 21.61 -17.74
C ARG A 329 -8.02 21.90 -16.46
N GLY A 330 -7.70 23.00 -15.80
CA GLY A 330 -8.48 23.49 -14.64
C GLY A 330 -8.52 22.47 -13.50
N ASN A 331 -9.73 22.08 -13.08
CA ASN A 331 -9.94 21.03 -12.06
C ASN A 331 -10.11 19.62 -12.65
N GLY A 332 -9.71 19.42 -13.91
CA GLY A 332 -9.95 18.19 -14.66
C GLY A 332 -9.39 16.92 -14.00
N GLN A 333 -8.29 17.03 -13.25
CA GLN A 333 -7.65 15.94 -12.53
C GLN A 333 -8.55 15.30 -11.45
N LYS A 334 -9.62 16.00 -11.04
CA LYS A 334 -10.64 15.46 -10.12
C LYS A 334 -11.67 14.57 -10.82
N TYR A 335 -11.62 14.45 -12.14
CA TYR A 335 -12.60 13.67 -12.90
C TYR A 335 -11.96 12.38 -13.38
N LEU A 336 -12.50 11.26 -12.90
CA LEU A 336 -12.09 9.91 -13.31
C LEU A 336 -13.01 9.40 -14.42
N HIS A 337 -12.43 8.80 -15.46
CA HIS A 337 -13.17 8.14 -16.52
C HIS A 337 -13.50 6.70 -16.12
N TRP A 338 -14.63 6.51 -15.44
CA TRP A 338 -15.03 5.24 -14.83
C TRP A 338 -15.18 4.11 -15.82
N GLN A 339 -15.71 4.40 -17.01
CA GLN A 339 -15.97 3.39 -18.04
C GLN A 339 -14.69 2.66 -18.49
N LEU A 340 -13.52 3.31 -18.40
CA LEU A 340 -12.22 2.67 -18.70
C LEU A 340 -11.80 1.68 -17.62
N LEU A 341 -12.24 1.87 -16.37
CA LEU A 341 -11.92 0.97 -15.27
C LEU A 341 -12.91 -0.19 -15.19
N TRP A 342 -14.20 0.08 -15.40
CA TRP A 342 -15.29 -0.88 -15.18
C TRP A 342 -16.49 -0.58 -16.08
N ASN A 343 -16.97 -1.61 -16.80
CA ASN A 343 -18.15 -1.51 -17.67
C ASN A 343 -18.88 -2.85 -17.84
N ASP A 344 -20.07 -2.83 -18.45
CA ASP A 344 -20.93 -4.01 -18.61
C ASP A 344 -20.39 -5.01 -19.66
N ASP A 345 -19.65 -4.50 -20.63
CA ASP A 345 -18.95 -5.24 -21.68
C ASP A 345 -17.67 -5.93 -21.18
N GLN A 346 -17.34 -5.78 -19.90
CA GLN A 346 -16.18 -6.38 -19.22
C GLN A 346 -14.83 -6.03 -19.86
N SER A 347 -14.77 -4.89 -20.57
CA SER A 347 -13.58 -4.40 -21.24
C SER A 347 -12.72 -3.50 -20.34
N GLY A 348 -13.23 -3.12 -19.17
CA GLY A 348 -12.55 -2.23 -18.22
C GLY A 348 -11.25 -2.81 -17.66
N TYR A 349 -10.28 -1.93 -17.37
CA TYR A 349 -8.94 -2.33 -16.91
C TYR A 349 -8.97 -3.21 -15.66
N ILE A 350 -9.84 -2.92 -14.69
CA ILE A 350 -9.98 -3.75 -13.47
C ILE A 350 -10.44 -5.16 -13.84
N GLN A 351 -11.39 -5.29 -14.76
CA GLN A 351 -11.99 -6.57 -15.15
C GLN A 351 -10.98 -7.44 -15.92
N GLN A 352 -10.27 -6.85 -16.88
CA GLN A 352 -9.26 -7.53 -17.69
C GLN A 352 -8.05 -7.94 -16.85
N LEU A 353 -7.53 -7.05 -15.99
CA LEU A 353 -6.37 -7.34 -15.15
C LEU A 353 -6.69 -8.28 -13.99
N ARG A 354 -7.94 -8.35 -13.52
CA ARG A 354 -8.35 -9.34 -12.51
C ARG A 354 -8.15 -10.77 -12.99
N ALA A 355 -8.42 -11.06 -14.27
CA ALA A 355 -8.20 -12.40 -14.84
C ALA A 355 -6.71 -12.76 -14.84
N VAL A 356 -5.85 -11.79 -15.14
CA VAL A 356 -4.38 -11.94 -15.09
C VAL A 356 -3.91 -12.16 -13.65
N GLU A 357 -4.37 -11.33 -12.71
CA GLU A 357 -4.03 -11.44 -11.30
C GLU A 357 -4.46 -12.79 -10.70
N ASN A 358 -5.67 -13.28 -11.02
CA ASN A 358 -6.13 -14.61 -10.60
C ASN A 358 -5.16 -15.70 -11.08
N ARG A 359 -4.72 -15.62 -12.34
CA ARG A 359 -3.77 -16.60 -12.88
C ARG A 359 -2.42 -16.53 -12.17
N ILE A 360 -1.97 -15.34 -11.76
CA ILE A 360 -0.74 -15.19 -10.97
C ILE A 360 -0.91 -15.87 -9.61
N PHE A 361 -2.01 -15.60 -8.89
CA PHE A 361 -2.30 -16.29 -7.63
C PHE A 361 -2.34 -17.82 -7.80
N ASP A 362 -3.07 -18.33 -8.80
CA ASP A 362 -3.15 -19.76 -9.09
C ASP A 362 -1.78 -20.40 -9.32
N LEU A 363 -0.88 -19.71 -10.04
CA LEU A 363 0.48 -20.19 -10.32
C LEU A 363 1.30 -20.38 -9.05
N PHE A 364 1.23 -19.43 -8.11
CA PHE A 364 2.03 -19.51 -6.88
C PHE A 364 1.35 -20.36 -5.80
N ASP A 365 0.02 -20.33 -5.69
CA ASP A 365 -0.73 -21.12 -4.71
C ASP A 365 -0.58 -22.63 -4.96
N ALA A 366 -0.35 -23.04 -6.21
CA ALA A 366 -0.06 -24.43 -6.57
C ALA A 366 1.20 -24.99 -5.86
N HIS A 367 2.15 -24.14 -5.47
CA HIS A 367 3.40 -24.55 -4.80
C HIS A 367 3.40 -24.27 -3.28
N LYS A 368 2.36 -23.62 -2.75
CA LYS A 368 2.32 -23.15 -1.36
C LYS A 368 2.60 -24.26 -0.36
N THR A 369 1.88 -25.39 -0.45
CA THR A 369 2.02 -26.52 0.48
C THR A 369 3.43 -27.10 0.47
N GLU A 370 4.04 -27.23 -0.72
CA GLU A 370 5.39 -27.76 -0.86
C GLU A 370 6.42 -26.82 -0.23
N TRP A 371 6.32 -25.51 -0.50
CA TRP A 371 7.23 -24.53 0.09
C TRP A 371 7.07 -24.39 1.60
N GLU A 372 5.86 -24.55 2.14
CA GLU A 372 5.63 -24.55 3.58
C GLU A 372 6.33 -25.74 4.28
N GLN A 373 6.44 -26.88 3.61
CA GLN A 373 7.09 -28.08 4.16
C GLN A 373 8.60 -28.10 3.94
N ASN A 374 9.05 -27.70 2.75
CA ASN A 374 10.44 -27.89 2.30
C ASN A 374 11.24 -26.60 2.18
N GLY A 375 10.59 -25.45 2.36
CA GLY A 375 11.16 -24.12 2.07
C GLY A 375 11.01 -23.72 0.60
N LEU A 376 11.26 -22.44 0.31
CA LEU A 376 11.17 -21.88 -1.04
C LEU A 376 12.21 -22.51 -2.00
N ASP A 377 11.74 -22.97 -3.17
CA ASP A 377 12.60 -23.33 -4.30
C ASP A 377 12.85 -22.10 -5.19
N THR A 378 14.02 -21.50 -5.07
CA THR A 378 14.38 -20.29 -5.82
C THR A 378 14.47 -20.52 -7.33
N LYS A 379 14.81 -21.73 -7.79
CA LYS A 379 14.85 -22.04 -9.23
C LYS A 379 13.43 -22.18 -9.80
N GLU A 380 12.50 -22.70 -9.01
CA GLU A 380 11.09 -22.73 -9.42
C GLU A 380 10.49 -21.32 -9.42
N ILE A 381 10.76 -20.51 -8.39
CA ILE A 381 10.29 -19.11 -8.34
C ILE A 381 10.80 -18.31 -9.54
N GLN A 382 12.09 -18.45 -9.92
CA GLN A 382 12.62 -17.81 -11.13
C GLN A 382 11.91 -18.26 -12.41
N ARG A 383 11.49 -19.53 -12.51
CA ARG A 383 10.71 -20.05 -13.64
C ARG A 383 9.31 -19.44 -13.66
N LEU A 384 8.63 -19.40 -12.51
CA LEU A 384 7.33 -18.78 -12.35
C LEU A 384 7.36 -17.27 -12.68
N TYR A 385 8.39 -16.53 -12.24
CA TYR A 385 8.55 -15.13 -12.63
C TYR A 385 8.64 -14.94 -14.14
N LYS A 386 9.38 -15.79 -14.87
CA LYS A 386 9.42 -15.71 -16.34
C LYS A 386 8.08 -15.99 -17.01
N GLU A 387 7.23 -16.82 -16.41
CA GLU A 387 5.86 -17.06 -16.89
C GLU A 387 4.97 -15.84 -16.64
N VAL A 388 5.04 -15.29 -15.42
CA VAL A 388 4.31 -14.08 -15.02
C VAL A 388 4.71 -12.89 -15.89
N ASP A 389 6.00 -12.68 -16.14
CA ASP A 389 6.50 -11.62 -17.02
C ASP A 389 5.85 -11.69 -18.41
N LYS A 390 5.75 -12.88 -19.01
CA LYS A 390 5.07 -13.07 -20.31
C LYS A 390 3.58 -12.78 -20.23
N LEU A 391 2.92 -13.26 -19.18
CA LEU A 391 1.49 -13.09 -18.96
C LEU A 391 1.13 -11.61 -18.82
N VAL A 392 1.87 -10.88 -17.98
CA VAL A 392 1.67 -9.45 -17.70
C VAL A 392 1.96 -8.61 -18.94
N ASN A 393 3.11 -8.83 -19.61
CA ASN A 393 3.46 -8.10 -20.83
C ASN A 393 2.39 -8.27 -21.92
N LYS A 394 1.90 -9.50 -22.13
CA LYS A 394 0.84 -9.77 -23.10
C LYS A 394 -0.44 -9.00 -22.79
N ALA A 395 -0.84 -8.96 -21.52
CA ALA A 395 -2.04 -8.25 -21.08
C ALA A 395 -1.94 -6.74 -21.33
N PHE A 396 -0.85 -6.11 -20.88
CA PHE A 396 -0.66 -4.66 -21.05
C PHE A 396 -0.49 -4.23 -22.51
N LEU A 397 0.18 -5.03 -23.34
CA LEU A 397 0.23 -4.79 -24.79
C LEU A 397 -1.16 -4.86 -25.46
N GLY A 398 -2.09 -5.63 -24.90
CA GLY A 398 -3.49 -5.65 -25.34
C GLY A 398 -4.23 -4.38 -24.94
N LEU A 399 -4.09 -3.94 -23.69
CA LEU A 399 -4.78 -2.78 -23.13
C LEU A 399 -4.28 -1.42 -23.65
N GLN A 400 -3.05 -1.36 -24.18
CA GLN A 400 -2.52 -0.14 -24.81
C GLN A 400 -3.02 0.07 -26.25
N LYS A 401 -3.64 -0.94 -26.87
CA LYS A 401 -4.15 -0.88 -28.25
C LYS A 401 -5.65 -0.58 -28.33
N SER A 402 -6.35 -0.70 -27.21
CA SER A 402 -7.75 -0.32 -26.98
C SER A 402 -7.85 1.11 -26.52
#